data_AF-A0A2H9RGW7-F1
#
_entry.id   AF-A0A2H9RGW7-F1
#
_cell.length_a   1.000
_cell.length_b   1.000
_cell.length_c   1.000
_cell.angle_alpha   90.00
_cell.angle_beta   90.00
_cell.angle_gamma   90.00
#
_symmetry.space_group_name_H-M   'P 1'
#
loop_
_entity.id
_entity.type
_entity.pdbx_description
1 polymer ?
#
loop_
_entity_poly.entity_id
_entity_poly.type
_entity_poly.pdbx_seq_one_letter_code
_entity_poly.pdbx_strand_id
1 'polypeptide(L)'
;MNPYNLLRPALFSLDPETAHDATLTTLNTAHCLGLSRLIPQPAPDPRTVMGITFPNPVGLAAGLDKNGACINGLAALGFGFIEIGTVTPRPQPGNPRPRLFRLPDAQAIINRMGFNNHGVDTLLENVKRAQFKGVLGINIGKNADTPIEKAADDYLIGLRRVYPCASYVAINISSPNTRNLRQLQGGDELDALLAQLKTEQEKLAQQHGKYVPLAVKIAPDLDAEQIKQIGALLIKHRIDGVIATNTTLARDGVGNLPHGNETGGLSGAPVREISTAVIRQLAAELQGALPIIGVGGILSGK
;
A
#
# COMPACT_ATOMS: atom_id res chain seq x y z
N MET A 1 19.88 23.15 14.69
CA MET A 1 18.49 22.71 14.99
C MET A 1 17.96 21.96 13.79
N ASN A 2 17.33 20.81 14.00
CA ASN A 2 16.64 20.10 12.91
C ASN A 2 15.37 20.90 12.55
N PRO A 3 15.22 21.46 11.34
CA PRO A 3 14.03 22.23 10.94
C PRO A 3 12.74 21.42 11.08
N TYR A 4 12.83 20.08 11.04
CA TYR A 4 11.72 19.18 11.31
C TYR A 4 11.09 19.40 12.70
N ASN A 5 11.88 19.77 13.71
CA ASN A 5 11.37 20.02 15.06
C ASN A 5 10.47 21.26 15.14
N LEU A 6 10.60 22.20 14.18
CA LEU A 6 9.74 23.38 14.07
C LEU A 6 8.53 23.13 13.16
N LEU A 7 8.73 22.37 12.08
CA LEU A 7 7.65 22.02 11.14
C LEU A 7 6.63 21.08 11.77
N ARG A 8 7.08 20.14 12.60
CA ARG A 8 6.22 19.10 13.17
C ARG A 8 5.08 19.68 14.04
N PRO A 9 5.32 20.56 15.03
CA PRO A 9 4.23 21.18 15.80
C PRO A 9 3.20 21.90 14.92
N ALA A 10 3.65 22.66 13.91
CA ALA A 10 2.78 23.38 12.99
C ALA A 10 1.92 22.44 12.11
N LEU A 11 2.49 21.34 11.61
CA LEU A 11 1.72 20.32 10.88
C LEU A 11 0.75 19.56 11.79
N PHE A 12 1.07 19.44 13.08
CA PHE A 12 0.25 18.75 14.06
C PHE A 12 -0.93 19.59 14.58
N SER A 13 -0.88 20.91 14.42
CA SER A 13 -2.04 21.80 14.70
C SER A 13 -3.07 21.85 13.59
N LEU A 14 -2.76 21.32 12.40
CA LEU A 14 -3.70 21.21 11.28
C LEU A 14 -4.50 19.90 11.35
N ASP A 15 -5.71 19.91 10.77
CA ASP A 15 -6.45 18.68 10.46
C ASP A 15 -5.53 17.67 9.75
N PRO A 16 -5.54 16.38 10.14
CA PRO A 16 -4.61 15.39 9.59
C PRO A 16 -4.65 15.24 8.07
N GLU A 17 -5.83 15.35 7.45
CA GLU A 17 -5.98 15.23 6.00
C GLU A 17 -5.47 16.49 5.30
N THR A 18 -5.73 17.67 5.86
CA THR A 18 -5.18 18.95 5.35
C THR A 18 -3.65 18.99 5.46
N ALA A 19 -3.10 18.56 6.59
CA ALA A 19 -1.65 18.48 6.78
C ALA A 19 -0.99 17.50 5.80
N HIS A 20 -1.66 16.40 5.48
CA HIS A 20 -1.22 15.43 4.50
C HIS A 20 -1.12 16.05 3.10
N ASP A 21 -2.21 16.68 2.63
CA ASP A 21 -2.26 17.34 1.31
C ASP A 21 -1.22 18.47 1.18
N ALA A 22 -1.10 19.29 2.24
CA ALA A 22 -0.11 20.36 2.31
C ALA A 22 1.33 19.83 2.27
N THR A 23 1.61 18.73 2.99
CA THR A 23 2.95 18.11 3.03
C THR A 23 3.34 17.58 1.66
N LEU A 24 2.43 16.85 0.98
CA LEU A 24 2.69 16.31 -0.35
C LEU A 24 2.96 17.43 -1.38
N THR A 25 2.12 18.47 -1.35
CA THR A 25 2.29 19.64 -2.23
C THR A 25 3.63 20.33 -1.99
N THR A 26 4.01 20.51 -0.72
CA THR A 26 5.28 21.14 -0.33
C THR A 26 6.49 20.30 -0.76
N LEU A 27 6.46 18.98 -0.55
CA LEU A 27 7.53 18.07 -0.96
C LEU A 27 7.73 18.09 -2.47
N ASN A 28 6.63 18.03 -3.23
CA ASN A 28 6.71 18.07 -4.69
C ASN A 28 7.25 19.42 -5.19
N THR A 29 6.81 20.53 -4.58
CA THR A 29 7.30 21.88 -4.92
C THR A 29 8.78 22.01 -4.61
N ALA A 30 9.22 21.58 -3.42
CA ALA A 30 10.62 21.59 -3.03
C ALA A 30 11.49 20.74 -3.97
N HIS A 31 10.97 19.62 -4.47
CA HIS A 31 11.64 18.82 -5.49
C HIS A 31 11.77 19.57 -6.82
N CYS A 32 10.70 20.18 -7.33
CA CYS A 32 10.73 21.00 -8.55
C CYS A 32 11.71 22.18 -8.46
N LEU A 33 11.87 22.76 -7.26
CA LEU A 33 12.85 23.82 -6.98
C LEU A 33 14.29 23.29 -6.76
N GLY A 34 14.52 21.98 -6.87
CA GLY A 34 15.84 21.36 -6.70
C GLY A 34 16.31 21.21 -5.25
N LEU A 35 15.52 21.63 -4.26
CA LEU A 35 15.87 21.58 -2.84
C LEU A 35 15.99 20.15 -2.30
N SER A 36 15.30 19.20 -2.94
CA SER A 36 15.38 17.78 -2.57
C SER A 36 16.78 17.16 -2.73
N ARG A 37 17.69 17.79 -3.50
CA ARG A 37 19.09 17.37 -3.63
C ARG A 37 19.90 17.51 -2.34
N LEU A 38 19.39 18.27 -1.37
CA LEU A 38 20.02 18.47 -0.07
C LEU A 38 19.72 17.32 0.90
N ILE A 39 18.82 16.40 0.53
CA ILE A 39 18.44 15.27 1.38
C ILE A 39 19.50 14.18 1.23
N PRO A 40 20.20 13.80 2.33
CA PRO A 40 21.19 12.73 2.28
C PRO A 40 20.52 11.42 1.90
N GLN A 41 21.13 10.70 0.96
CA GLN A 41 20.63 9.40 0.53
C GLN A 41 21.18 8.30 1.46
N PRO A 42 20.38 7.27 1.78
CA PRO A 42 20.86 6.13 2.55
C PRO A 42 21.94 5.38 1.76
N ALA A 43 22.81 4.66 2.48
CA ALA A 43 23.75 3.73 1.86
C ALA A 43 22.97 2.65 1.06
N PRO A 44 23.43 2.25 -0.13
CA PRO A 44 22.83 1.16 -0.88
C PRO A 44 22.81 -0.14 -0.06
N ASP A 45 21.67 -0.84 -0.05
CA ASP A 45 21.51 -2.18 0.53
C ASP A 45 20.61 -3.03 -0.40
N PRO A 46 21.09 -3.37 -1.60
CA PRO A 46 20.23 -3.90 -2.65
C PRO A 46 19.64 -5.26 -2.29
N ARG A 47 18.34 -5.44 -2.55
CA ARG A 47 17.61 -6.70 -2.33
C ARG A 47 16.88 -7.11 -3.59
N THR A 48 16.97 -8.39 -3.98
CA THR A 48 16.18 -8.93 -5.09
C THR A 48 14.91 -9.57 -4.55
N VAL A 49 13.75 -9.02 -4.91
CA VAL A 49 12.43 -9.44 -4.44
C VAL A 49 11.49 -9.48 -5.65
N MET A 50 10.78 -10.60 -5.85
CA MET A 50 9.91 -10.82 -7.03
C MET A 50 10.64 -10.68 -8.38
N GLY A 51 11.96 -10.93 -8.41
CA GLY A 51 12.80 -10.69 -9.59
C GLY A 51 13.18 -9.23 -9.85
N ILE A 52 12.79 -8.29 -8.98
CA ILE A 52 13.14 -6.87 -9.06
C ILE A 52 14.29 -6.59 -8.10
N THR A 53 15.31 -5.84 -8.54
CA THR A 53 16.36 -5.33 -7.64
C THR A 53 15.92 -4.01 -7.01
N PHE A 54 15.61 -4.04 -5.72
CA PHE A 54 15.32 -2.88 -4.90
C PHE A 54 16.65 -2.25 -4.43
N PRO A 55 16.87 -0.93 -4.56
CA PRO A 55 18.10 -0.25 -4.12
C PRO A 55 18.39 -0.36 -2.62
N ASN A 56 17.34 -0.43 -1.80
CA ASN A 56 17.39 -0.65 -0.36
C ASN A 56 16.07 -1.30 0.11
N PRO A 57 16.02 -1.93 1.30
CA PRO A 57 14.84 -2.70 1.74
C PRO A 57 13.67 -1.84 2.21
N VAL A 58 13.81 -0.52 2.31
CA VAL A 58 12.80 0.36 2.89
C VAL A 58 12.05 1.10 1.79
N GLY A 59 10.76 0.82 1.63
CA GLY A 59 9.90 1.52 0.70
C GLY A 59 8.79 2.33 1.37
N LEU A 60 8.15 3.17 0.57
CA LEU A 60 6.95 3.87 0.96
C LEU A 60 5.72 3.03 0.63
N ALA A 61 4.90 2.72 1.65
CA ALA A 61 3.66 1.96 1.48
C ALA A 61 2.55 2.75 0.77
N ALA A 62 1.62 2.04 0.13
CA ALA A 62 0.42 2.65 -0.45
C ALA A 62 -0.42 3.40 0.57
N GLY A 63 -1.23 4.32 0.05
CA GLY A 63 -2.16 5.14 0.81
C GLY A 63 -1.64 6.54 1.10
N LEU A 64 -0.33 6.79 0.96
CA LEU A 64 0.22 8.15 1.04
C LEU A 64 -0.03 8.93 -0.25
N ASP A 65 0.53 8.51 -1.39
CA ASP A 65 0.25 9.14 -2.69
C ASP A 65 -0.71 8.29 -3.53
N LYS A 66 -2.01 8.50 -3.30
CA LYS A 66 -3.06 7.67 -3.94
C LYS A 66 -3.19 7.91 -5.44
N ASN A 67 -2.79 9.09 -5.92
CA ASN A 67 -2.97 9.51 -7.31
C ASN A 67 -1.64 9.58 -8.08
N GLY A 68 -0.51 9.21 -7.45
CA GLY A 68 0.82 9.34 -8.06
C GLY A 68 1.27 10.78 -8.30
N ALA A 69 0.68 11.76 -7.61
CA ALA A 69 0.87 13.18 -7.89
C ALA A 69 2.23 13.73 -7.41
N CYS A 70 2.91 13.03 -6.50
CA CYS A 70 4.10 13.51 -5.79
C CYS A 70 5.25 12.49 -5.80
N ILE A 71 5.28 11.57 -6.78
CA ILE A 71 6.25 10.46 -6.86
C ILE A 71 7.70 10.94 -6.68
N ASN A 72 8.13 11.95 -7.45
CA ASN A 72 9.54 12.39 -7.41
C ASN A 72 9.92 13.06 -6.10
N GLY A 73 9.00 13.86 -5.51
CA GLY A 73 9.21 14.47 -4.20
C GLY A 73 9.36 13.43 -3.10
N LEU A 74 8.56 12.37 -3.15
CA LEU A 74 8.64 11.25 -2.20
C LEU A 74 9.87 10.38 -2.43
N ALA A 75 10.21 10.08 -3.68
CA ALA A 75 11.38 9.27 -4.03
C ALA A 75 12.69 9.93 -3.57
N ALA A 76 12.77 11.27 -3.58
CA ALA A 76 13.95 12.00 -3.12
C ALA A 76 14.24 11.83 -1.61
N LEU A 77 13.29 11.30 -0.82
CA LEU A 77 13.48 10.97 0.59
C LEU A 77 14.35 9.72 0.82
N GLY A 78 14.74 9.01 -0.26
CA GLY A 78 15.69 7.89 -0.19
C GLY A 78 15.07 6.50 -0.06
N PHE A 79 13.74 6.38 -0.25
CA PHE A 79 13.08 5.07 -0.29
C PHE A 79 13.60 4.22 -1.46
N GLY A 80 13.82 2.92 -1.22
CA GLY A 80 14.18 1.96 -2.27
C GLY A 80 13.06 1.75 -3.28
N PHE A 81 11.81 1.92 -2.87
CA PHE A 81 10.65 1.87 -3.76
C PHE A 81 9.50 2.74 -3.25
N ILE A 82 8.60 3.10 -4.16
CA ILE A 82 7.38 3.84 -3.85
C ILE A 82 6.19 3.00 -4.30
N GLU A 83 5.23 2.74 -3.41
CA GLU A 83 3.94 2.16 -3.76
C GLU A 83 2.87 3.25 -3.77
N ILE A 84 2.34 3.59 -4.95
CA ILE A 84 1.24 4.55 -5.12
C ILE A 84 -0.12 3.84 -5.13
N GLY A 85 -1.20 4.59 -4.95
CA GLY A 85 -2.57 4.04 -4.80
C GLY A 85 -2.99 3.92 -3.33
N THR A 86 -4.04 3.17 -2.97
CA THR A 86 -4.85 2.31 -3.85
C THR A 86 -5.68 3.11 -4.84
N VAL A 87 -5.51 2.81 -6.12
CA VAL A 87 -6.31 3.37 -7.21
C VAL A 87 -7.42 2.42 -7.61
N THR A 88 -8.53 2.97 -8.06
CA THR A 88 -9.68 2.21 -8.59
C THR A 88 -9.89 2.53 -10.07
N PRO A 89 -10.60 1.69 -10.85
CA PRO A 89 -10.89 2.00 -12.25
C PRO A 89 -11.52 3.39 -12.44
N ARG A 90 -12.59 3.68 -11.69
CA ARG A 90 -13.29 4.98 -11.71
C ARG A 90 -12.85 5.86 -10.55
N PRO A 91 -12.90 7.21 -10.69
CA PRO A 91 -12.69 8.11 -9.57
C PRO A 91 -13.76 7.91 -8.48
N GLN A 92 -13.39 8.12 -7.22
CA GLN A 92 -14.34 8.15 -6.11
C GLN A 92 -13.85 9.06 -4.97
N PRO A 93 -14.76 9.78 -4.29
CA PRO A 93 -14.39 10.74 -3.23
C PRO A 93 -13.93 10.07 -1.92
N GLY A 94 -14.21 8.78 -1.75
CA GLY A 94 -14.05 8.02 -0.51
C GLY A 94 -15.14 8.34 0.52
N ASN A 95 -14.91 7.95 1.78
CA ASN A 95 -15.89 8.15 2.86
C ASN A 95 -15.96 9.62 3.30
N PRO A 96 -17.07 10.06 3.94
CA PRO A 96 -17.20 11.43 4.47
C PRO A 96 -16.11 11.81 5.48
N ARG A 97 -15.72 13.09 5.50
CA ARG A 97 -14.79 13.67 6.50
C ARG A 97 -15.53 14.00 7.82
N PRO A 98 -14.86 13.98 8.99
CA PRO A 98 -13.46 13.59 9.22
C PRO A 98 -13.28 12.07 9.18
N ARG A 99 -12.14 11.63 8.61
CA ARG A 99 -11.85 10.23 8.29
C ARG A 99 -10.41 9.80 8.54
N LEU A 100 -9.60 10.68 9.11
CA LEU A 100 -8.21 10.43 9.50
C LEU A 100 -7.98 11.07 10.87
N PHE A 101 -7.52 10.27 11.82
CA PHE A 101 -7.34 10.65 13.21
C PHE A 101 -5.92 10.30 13.65
N ARG A 102 -5.27 11.21 14.37
CA ARG A 102 -3.94 10.98 14.94
C ARG A 102 -4.07 10.58 16.40
N LEU A 103 -3.24 9.64 16.82
CA LEU A 103 -3.06 9.23 18.20
C LEU A 103 -1.56 9.41 18.53
N PRO A 104 -1.10 10.65 18.80
CA PRO A 104 0.32 10.97 18.93
C PRO A 104 1.02 10.17 20.03
N ASP A 105 0.35 9.97 21.17
CA ASP A 105 0.89 9.25 22.33
C ASP A 105 1.19 7.77 22.03
N ALA A 106 0.49 7.20 21.05
CA ALA A 106 0.73 5.84 20.56
C ALA A 106 1.51 5.79 19.24
N GLN A 107 1.98 6.93 18.72
CA GLN A 107 2.59 7.03 17.38
C GLN A 107 1.74 6.34 16.30
N ALA A 108 0.43 6.57 16.36
CA ALA A 108 -0.57 5.84 15.59
C ALA A 108 -1.53 6.76 14.84
N ILE A 109 -2.23 6.17 13.87
CA ILE A 109 -3.33 6.81 13.16
C ILE A 109 -4.49 5.81 13.02
N ILE A 110 -5.72 6.31 13.07
CA ILE A 110 -6.92 5.57 12.65
C ILE A 110 -7.48 6.25 11.41
N ASN A 111 -7.82 5.48 10.38
CA ASN A 111 -8.41 6.06 9.17
C ASN A 111 -9.54 5.20 8.59
N ARG A 112 -10.50 5.90 7.99
CA ARG A 112 -11.62 5.34 7.25
C ARG A 112 -11.74 5.96 5.87
N MET A 113 -10.65 6.02 5.11
CA MET A 113 -10.60 6.80 3.85
C MET A 113 -11.52 6.27 2.74
N GLY A 114 -11.67 4.95 2.60
CA GLY A 114 -12.54 4.33 1.58
C GLY A 114 -12.04 4.51 0.13
N PHE A 115 -10.74 4.32 -0.11
CA PHE A 115 -10.10 4.47 -1.43
C PHE A 115 -10.46 5.78 -2.18
N ASN A 116 -10.36 6.94 -1.53
CA ASN A 116 -10.48 8.23 -2.24
C ASN A 116 -9.36 8.39 -3.27
N ASN A 117 -9.70 8.50 -4.56
CA ASN A 117 -8.74 8.63 -5.66
C ASN A 117 -9.42 9.20 -6.92
N HIS A 118 -8.61 9.67 -7.87
CA HIS A 118 -9.06 10.30 -9.12
C HIS A 118 -9.17 9.31 -10.30
N GLY A 119 -9.20 8.01 -10.03
CA GLY A 119 -9.27 6.96 -11.04
C GLY A 119 -7.91 6.61 -11.63
N VAL A 120 -7.85 5.45 -12.28
CA VAL A 120 -6.60 4.90 -12.83
C VAL A 120 -6.01 5.77 -13.94
N ASP A 121 -6.85 6.40 -14.76
CA ASP A 121 -6.39 7.22 -15.88
C ASP A 121 -5.62 8.45 -15.40
N THR A 122 -6.15 9.19 -14.41
CA THR A 122 -5.46 10.32 -13.77
C THR A 122 -4.13 9.89 -13.14
N LEU A 123 -4.11 8.71 -12.50
CA LEU A 123 -2.87 8.17 -11.92
C LEU A 123 -1.82 7.92 -13.00
N LEU A 124 -2.20 7.34 -14.15
CA LEU A 124 -1.28 7.07 -15.25
C LEU A 124 -0.71 8.35 -15.88
N GLU A 125 -1.52 9.40 -16.00
CA GLU A 125 -1.05 10.72 -16.45
C GLU A 125 0.02 11.28 -15.49
N ASN A 126 -0.20 11.15 -14.18
CA ASN A 126 0.77 11.57 -13.18
C ASN A 126 2.06 10.75 -13.22
N VAL A 127 1.96 9.41 -13.35
CA VAL A 127 3.12 8.52 -13.51
C VAL A 127 3.93 8.90 -14.73
N LYS A 128 3.28 9.14 -15.87
CA LYS A 128 3.93 9.57 -17.11
C LYS A 128 4.67 10.91 -16.91
N ARG A 129 4.03 11.87 -16.24
CA ARG A 129 4.61 13.20 -15.95
C ARG A 129 5.81 13.10 -15.00
N ALA A 130 5.78 12.20 -14.03
CA ALA A 130 6.88 12.03 -13.09
C ALA A 130 8.18 11.55 -13.76
N GLN A 131 8.08 10.78 -14.86
CA GLN A 131 9.24 10.16 -15.53
C GLN A 131 10.17 9.38 -14.57
N PHE A 132 9.61 8.89 -13.46
CA PHE A 132 10.36 8.21 -12.41
C PHE A 132 11.01 6.91 -12.93
N LYS A 133 12.26 6.66 -12.52
CA LYS A 133 13.08 5.52 -12.99
C LYS A 133 13.38 4.48 -11.89
N GLY A 134 12.92 4.71 -10.66
CA GLY A 134 13.08 3.75 -9.57
C GLY A 134 12.01 2.66 -9.59
N VAL A 135 11.97 1.86 -8.53
CA VAL A 135 10.96 0.80 -8.38
C VAL A 135 9.63 1.42 -7.96
N LEU A 136 8.63 1.30 -8.85
CA LEU A 136 7.28 1.84 -8.66
C LEU A 136 6.26 0.71 -8.52
N GLY A 137 5.72 0.53 -7.33
CA GLY A 137 4.55 -0.29 -7.08
C GLY A 137 3.27 0.49 -7.38
N ILE A 138 2.30 -0.14 -8.05
CA ILE A 138 0.97 0.43 -8.22
C ILE A 138 -0.06 -0.46 -7.54
N ASN A 139 -0.68 0.07 -6.49
CA ASN A 139 -1.66 -0.61 -5.68
C ASN A 139 -3.07 -0.40 -6.27
N ILE A 140 -3.74 -1.49 -6.63
CA ILE A 140 -5.06 -1.47 -7.27
C ILE A 140 -6.14 -2.06 -6.35
N GLY A 141 -7.35 -1.55 -6.48
CA GLY A 141 -8.50 -1.97 -5.69
C GLY A 141 -9.82 -1.84 -6.45
N LYS A 142 -10.88 -2.36 -5.83
CA LYS A 142 -12.26 -2.29 -6.31
C LYS A 142 -12.90 -0.94 -5.98
N ASN A 143 -13.69 -0.39 -6.91
CA ASN A 143 -14.54 0.76 -6.62
C ASN A 143 -15.57 0.42 -5.51
N ALA A 144 -15.99 1.44 -4.75
CA ALA A 144 -16.88 1.24 -3.60
C ALA A 144 -18.27 0.70 -3.99
N ASP A 145 -18.79 1.13 -5.15
CA ASP A 145 -20.11 0.81 -5.68
C ASP A 145 -20.15 -0.49 -6.50
N THR A 146 -19.00 -1.05 -6.88
CA THR A 146 -18.93 -2.36 -7.56
C THR A 146 -19.35 -3.47 -6.58
N PRO A 147 -20.33 -4.33 -6.90
CA PRO A 147 -20.68 -5.49 -6.07
C PRO A 147 -19.48 -6.45 -5.87
N ILE A 148 -19.47 -7.22 -4.78
CA ILE A 148 -18.33 -8.08 -4.46
C ILE A 148 -18.16 -9.21 -5.48
N GLU A 149 -19.26 -9.67 -6.07
CA GLU A 149 -19.33 -10.69 -7.12
C GLU A 149 -18.68 -10.21 -8.42
N LYS A 150 -18.59 -8.88 -8.62
CA LYS A 150 -17.92 -8.23 -9.76
C LYS A 150 -16.58 -7.63 -9.38
N ALA A 151 -16.05 -7.93 -8.19
CA ALA A 151 -14.79 -7.37 -7.72
C ALA A 151 -13.63 -7.65 -8.68
N ALA A 152 -13.58 -8.86 -9.23
CA ALA A 152 -12.54 -9.29 -10.17
C ALA A 152 -12.45 -8.36 -11.39
N ASP A 153 -13.58 -7.87 -11.91
CA ASP A 153 -13.62 -6.98 -13.07
C ASP A 153 -12.80 -5.70 -12.82
N ASP A 154 -12.96 -5.08 -11.65
CA ASP A 154 -12.22 -3.86 -11.31
C ASP A 154 -10.71 -4.12 -11.17
N TYR A 155 -10.32 -5.28 -10.60
CA TYR A 155 -8.90 -5.65 -10.51
C TYR A 155 -8.31 -5.95 -11.89
N LEU A 156 -9.04 -6.62 -12.78
CA LEU A 156 -8.60 -6.90 -14.14
C LEU A 156 -8.46 -5.62 -14.96
N ILE A 157 -9.40 -4.67 -14.83
CA ILE A 157 -9.30 -3.34 -15.44
C ILE A 157 -8.06 -2.62 -14.89
N GLY A 158 -7.92 -2.56 -13.56
CA GLY A 158 -6.78 -1.94 -12.91
C GLY A 158 -5.45 -2.53 -13.40
N LEU A 159 -5.33 -3.86 -13.40
CA LEU A 159 -4.15 -4.59 -13.84
C LEU A 159 -3.77 -4.23 -15.28
N ARG A 160 -4.71 -4.36 -16.24
CA ARG A 160 -4.49 -4.01 -17.66
C ARG A 160 -4.00 -2.59 -17.83
N ARG A 161 -4.58 -1.63 -17.10
CA ARG A 161 -4.25 -0.21 -17.21
C ARG A 161 -2.85 0.10 -16.65
N VAL A 162 -2.48 -0.48 -15.51
CA VAL A 162 -1.23 -0.13 -14.82
C VAL A 162 -0.02 -0.95 -15.26
N TYR A 163 -0.24 -2.14 -15.84
CA TYR A 163 0.80 -3.07 -16.26
C TYR A 163 1.99 -2.43 -17.02
N PRO A 164 1.77 -1.56 -18.03
CA PRO A 164 2.88 -1.07 -18.85
C PRO A 164 3.88 -0.19 -18.08
N CYS A 165 3.43 0.46 -17.00
CA CYS A 165 4.24 1.44 -16.26
C CYS A 165 4.67 0.98 -14.86
N ALA A 166 4.07 -0.07 -14.31
CA ALA A 166 4.41 -0.59 -13.00
C ALA A 166 5.74 -1.38 -13.02
N SER A 167 6.49 -1.30 -11.91
CA SER A 167 7.54 -2.27 -11.59
C SER A 167 6.91 -3.53 -11.00
N TYR A 168 5.91 -3.39 -10.13
CA TYR A 168 5.05 -4.47 -9.63
C TYR A 168 3.64 -3.94 -9.38
N VAL A 169 2.64 -4.82 -9.35
CA VAL A 169 1.25 -4.46 -9.06
C VAL A 169 0.84 -5.05 -7.72
N ALA A 170 0.36 -4.22 -6.80
CA ALA A 170 -0.17 -4.67 -5.52
C ALA A 170 -1.69 -4.85 -5.58
N ILE A 171 -2.18 -6.05 -5.29
CA ILE A 171 -3.60 -6.41 -5.29
C ILE A 171 -4.14 -6.22 -3.87
N ASN A 172 -4.93 -5.17 -3.64
CA ASN A 172 -5.39 -4.81 -2.30
C ASN A 172 -6.78 -5.37 -1.97
N ILE A 173 -6.79 -6.50 -1.27
CA ILE A 173 -8.00 -7.18 -0.77
C ILE A 173 -8.26 -6.95 0.73
N SER A 174 -7.52 -6.03 1.37
CA SER A 174 -7.39 -5.98 2.84
C SER A 174 -7.89 -4.69 3.50
N SER A 175 -8.36 -3.71 2.72
CA SER A 175 -8.93 -2.48 3.29
C SER A 175 -10.14 -2.78 4.18
N PRO A 176 -10.15 -2.35 5.46
CA PRO A 176 -11.35 -2.42 6.30
C PRO A 176 -12.40 -1.37 5.94
N ASN A 177 -12.05 -0.42 5.08
CA ASN A 177 -12.83 0.80 4.82
C ASN A 177 -13.67 0.71 3.54
N THR A 178 -13.57 -0.40 2.82
CA THR A 178 -14.35 -0.71 1.63
C THR A 178 -15.26 -1.88 2.00
N ARG A 179 -16.59 -1.67 1.91
CA ARG A 179 -17.58 -2.66 2.35
C ARG A 179 -17.29 -4.03 1.74
N ASN A 180 -17.29 -5.06 2.59
CA ASN A 180 -17.13 -6.46 2.23
C ASN A 180 -15.81 -6.83 1.53
N LEU A 181 -14.84 -5.93 1.39
CA LEU A 181 -13.64 -6.22 0.61
C LEU A 181 -12.82 -7.38 1.19
N ARG A 182 -12.72 -7.45 2.52
CA ARG A 182 -12.00 -8.51 3.22
C ARG A 182 -12.60 -9.90 3.05
N GLN A 183 -13.83 -10.01 2.53
CA GLN A 183 -14.44 -11.30 2.16
C GLN A 183 -13.68 -11.97 0.99
N LEU A 184 -12.98 -11.19 0.15
CA LEU A 184 -12.10 -11.72 -0.91
C LEU A 184 -10.87 -12.46 -0.38
N GLN A 185 -10.62 -12.43 0.94
CA GLN A 185 -9.59 -13.26 1.58
C GLN A 185 -10.11 -14.66 1.94
N GLY A 186 -11.40 -14.93 1.73
CA GLY A 186 -11.99 -16.26 1.85
C GLY A 186 -11.48 -17.21 0.76
N GLY A 187 -11.41 -18.51 1.08
CA GLY A 187 -10.73 -19.50 0.25
C GLY A 187 -11.18 -19.52 -1.20
N ASP A 188 -12.50 -19.67 -1.45
CA ASP A 188 -13.03 -19.82 -2.81
C ASP A 188 -12.98 -18.51 -3.60
N GLU A 189 -13.30 -17.37 -2.97
CA GLU A 189 -13.22 -16.06 -3.61
C GLU A 189 -11.78 -15.67 -3.97
N LEU A 190 -10.84 -15.95 -3.07
CA LEU A 190 -9.43 -15.69 -3.30
C LEU A 190 -8.90 -16.61 -4.41
N ASP A 191 -9.22 -17.91 -4.38
CA ASP A 191 -8.82 -18.87 -5.42
C ASP A 191 -9.25 -18.40 -6.82
N ALA A 192 -10.53 -18.02 -6.95
CA ALA A 192 -11.10 -17.54 -8.20
C ALA A 192 -10.48 -16.21 -8.68
N LEU A 193 -10.20 -15.29 -7.75
CA LEU A 193 -9.57 -14.01 -8.08
C LEU A 193 -8.11 -14.19 -8.55
N LEU A 194 -7.32 -14.99 -7.83
CA LEU A 194 -5.91 -15.24 -8.17
C LEU A 194 -5.78 -15.95 -9.52
N ALA A 195 -6.64 -16.92 -9.82
CA ALA A 195 -6.66 -17.61 -11.12
C ALA A 195 -6.87 -16.63 -12.29
N GLN A 196 -7.84 -15.72 -12.15
CA GLN A 196 -8.14 -14.71 -13.16
C GLN A 196 -6.99 -13.71 -13.33
N LEU A 197 -6.41 -13.24 -12.22
CA LEU A 197 -5.29 -12.30 -12.24
C LEU A 197 -4.04 -12.88 -12.89
N LYS A 198 -3.69 -14.13 -12.60
CA LYS A 198 -2.53 -14.80 -13.22
C LYS A 198 -2.75 -15.05 -14.71
N THR A 199 -3.94 -15.48 -15.09
CA THR A 199 -4.31 -15.64 -16.51
C THR A 199 -4.18 -14.32 -17.27
N GLU A 200 -4.61 -13.21 -16.67
CA GLU A 200 -4.48 -11.88 -17.27
C GLU A 200 -3.03 -11.39 -17.28
N GLN A 201 -2.26 -11.63 -16.21
CA GLN A 201 -0.84 -11.29 -16.11
C GLN A 201 -0.02 -11.97 -17.21
N GLU A 202 -0.30 -13.25 -17.50
CA GLU A 202 0.38 -14.00 -18.58
C GLU A 202 0.09 -13.39 -19.96
N LYS A 203 -1.16 -13.03 -20.25
CA LYS A 203 -1.55 -12.35 -21.49
C LYS A 203 -0.83 -11.00 -21.63
N LEU A 204 -0.83 -10.21 -20.57
CA LEU A 204 -0.17 -8.90 -20.55
C LEU A 204 1.35 -9.03 -20.68
N ALA A 205 1.96 -10.06 -20.07
CA ALA A 205 3.39 -10.33 -20.20
C ALA A 205 3.77 -10.61 -21.66
N GLN A 206 2.98 -11.42 -22.36
CA GLN A 206 3.16 -11.70 -23.79
C GLN A 206 2.94 -10.44 -24.64
N GLN A 207 1.86 -9.69 -24.37
CA GLN A 207 1.52 -8.48 -25.11
C GLN A 207 2.59 -7.38 -24.99
N HIS A 208 3.19 -7.21 -23.81
CA HIS A 208 4.15 -6.15 -23.54
C HIS A 208 5.62 -6.61 -23.63
N GLY A 209 5.89 -7.90 -23.82
CA GLY A 209 7.24 -8.45 -23.82
C GLY A 209 7.99 -8.24 -22.50
N LYS A 210 7.26 -8.07 -21.38
CA LYS A 210 7.79 -7.76 -20.06
C LYS A 210 6.92 -8.41 -18.99
N TYR A 211 7.53 -9.13 -18.06
CA TYR A 211 6.83 -9.65 -16.89
C TYR A 211 6.76 -8.58 -15.78
N VAL A 212 5.56 -8.30 -15.27
CA VAL A 212 5.34 -7.42 -14.12
C VAL A 212 4.76 -8.25 -12.96
N PRO A 213 5.48 -8.43 -11.84
CA PRO A 213 5.04 -9.27 -10.73
C PRO A 213 3.80 -8.72 -10.00
N LEU A 214 2.98 -9.63 -9.48
CA LEU A 214 1.82 -9.34 -8.64
C LEU A 214 2.12 -9.66 -7.17
N ALA A 215 1.81 -8.70 -6.29
CA ALA A 215 1.89 -8.89 -4.85
C ALA A 215 0.51 -8.74 -4.20
N VAL A 216 0.07 -9.73 -3.42
CA VAL A 216 -1.24 -9.67 -2.74
C VAL A 216 -1.09 -9.02 -1.37
N LYS A 217 -1.87 -7.97 -1.08
CA LYS A 217 -1.82 -7.25 0.20
C LYS A 217 -2.93 -7.69 1.13
N ILE A 218 -2.55 -8.29 2.27
CA ILE A 218 -3.48 -8.91 3.22
C ILE A 218 -3.64 -8.11 4.52
N ALA A 219 -4.72 -8.38 5.26
CA ALA A 219 -4.98 -7.79 6.57
C ALA A 219 -4.19 -8.51 7.68
N PRO A 220 -3.90 -7.84 8.80
CA PRO A 220 -3.32 -8.49 9.98
C PRO A 220 -4.36 -9.27 10.80
N ASP A 221 -5.65 -8.97 10.62
CA ASP A 221 -6.77 -9.52 11.38
C ASP A 221 -7.16 -10.91 10.81
N LEU A 222 -6.25 -11.88 10.88
CA LEU A 222 -6.40 -13.24 10.37
C LEU A 222 -6.02 -14.27 11.42
N ASP A 223 -6.75 -15.38 11.49
CA ASP A 223 -6.36 -16.53 12.30
C ASP A 223 -5.33 -17.42 11.57
N ALA A 224 -4.76 -18.39 12.29
CA ALA A 224 -3.70 -19.26 11.76
C ALA A 224 -4.17 -20.13 10.58
N GLU A 225 -5.43 -20.57 10.58
CA GLU A 225 -5.97 -21.40 9.50
C GLU A 225 -6.20 -20.54 8.25
N GLN A 226 -6.69 -19.31 8.41
CA GLN A 226 -6.78 -18.34 7.30
C GLN A 226 -5.41 -18.02 6.70
N ILE A 227 -4.38 -17.80 7.54
CA ILE A 227 -3.01 -17.54 7.06
C ILE A 227 -2.48 -18.72 6.25
N LYS A 228 -2.68 -19.94 6.74
CA LYS A 228 -2.30 -21.18 6.05
C LYS A 228 -3.02 -21.35 4.72
N GLN A 229 -4.34 -21.13 4.68
CA GLN A 229 -5.14 -21.20 3.45
C GLN A 229 -4.69 -20.17 2.43
N ILE A 230 -4.48 -18.91 2.85
CA ILE A 230 -3.94 -17.86 1.98
C ILE A 230 -2.56 -18.28 1.44
N GLY A 231 -1.65 -18.75 2.30
CA GLY A 231 -0.33 -19.22 1.88
C GLY A 231 -0.39 -20.31 0.81
N ALA A 232 -1.25 -21.33 1.02
CA ALA A 232 -1.46 -22.41 0.07
C ALA A 232 -1.99 -21.91 -1.30
N LEU A 233 -2.93 -20.96 -1.29
CA LEU A 233 -3.48 -20.37 -2.51
C LEU A 233 -2.45 -19.53 -3.27
N LEU A 234 -1.64 -18.74 -2.56
CA LEU A 234 -0.56 -17.95 -3.18
C LEU A 234 0.46 -18.86 -3.88
N ILE A 235 0.82 -20.00 -3.27
CA ILE A 235 1.69 -21.01 -3.87
C ILE A 235 1.01 -21.68 -5.07
N LYS A 236 -0.24 -22.14 -4.91
CA LYS A 236 -1.03 -22.80 -5.96
C LYS A 236 -1.07 -21.98 -7.25
N HIS A 237 -1.31 -20.67 -7.13
CA HIS A 237 -1.41 -19.75 -8.26
C HIS A 237 -0.08 -19.13 -8.68
N ARG A 238 1.04 -19.45 -8.02
CA ARG A 238 2.36 -18.87 -8.30
C ARG A 238 2.33 -17.35 -8.28
N ILE A 239 1.74 -16.78 -7.22
CA ILE A 239 1.79 -15.34 -6.97
C ILE A 239 3.22 -14.93 -6.66
N ASP A 240 3.62 -13.74 -7.12
CA ASP A 240 5.02 -13.33 -7.09
C ASP A 240 5.48 -12.82 -5.72
N GLY A 241 4.57 -12.33 -4.88
CA GLY A 241 4.84 -11.90 -3.52
C GLY A 241 3.59 -11.65 -2.67
N VAL A 242 3.79 -11.45 -1.37
CA VAL A 242 2.72 -11.03 -0.44
C VAL A 242 3.16 -9.81 0.35
N ILE A 243 2.25 -8.83 0.51
CA ILE A 243 2.46 -7.64 1.35
C ILE A 243 1.69 -7.85 2.65
N ALA A 244 2.43 -8.02 3.74
CA ALA A 244 1.89 -8.29 5.06
C ALA A 244 2.40 -7.19 6.02
N THR A 245 1.59 -6.26 6.52
CA THR A 245 0.12 -6.23 6.51
C THR A 245 -0.44 -4.85 6.25
N ASN A 246 -1.74 -4.81 6.01
CA ASN A 246 -2.56 -3.61 6.07
C ASN A 246 -2.85 -3.20 7.53
N THR A 247 -3.74 -2.23 7.71
CA THR A 247 -4.25 -1.75 9.01
C THR A 247 -5.09 -2.80 9.75
N THR A 248 -5.14 -2.70 11.09
CA THR A 248 -5.92 -3.60 11.96
C THR A 248 -7.23 -2.97 12.43
N LEU A 249 -8.25 -3.79 12.70
CA LEU A 249 -9.47 -3.36 13.39
C LEU A 249 -9.34 -3.42 14.91
N ALA A 250 -8.34 -4.12 15.44
CA ALA A 250 -8.06 -4.15 16.87
C ALA A 250 -7.78 -2.75 17.43
N ARG A 251 -8.02 -2.58 18.72
CA ARG A 251 -7.82 -1.32 19.47
C ARG A 251 -6.92 -1.49 20.69
N ASP A 252 -6.13 -2.56 20.68
CA ASP A 252 -5.20 -2.90 21.75
C ASP A 252 -4.22 -1.75 21.96
N GLY A 253 -4.10 -1.31 23.22
CA GLY A 253 -3.21 -0.22 23.62
C GLY A 253 -3.65 1.20 23.24
N VAL A 254 -4.78 1.38 22.52
CA VAL A 254 -5.22 2.71 22.06
C VAL A 254 -6.63 3.11 22.46
N GLY A 255 -7.48 2.18 22.92
CA GLY A 255 -8.91 2.46 23.19
C GLY A 255 -9.20 3.59 24.19
N ASN A 256 -8.27 3.88 25.10
CA ASN A 256 -8.41 4.95 26.09
C ASN A 256 -7.84 6.31 25.64
N LEU A 257 -7.20 6.37 24.46
CA LEU A 257 -6.62 7.60 23.93
C LEU A 257 -7.69 8.44 23.21
N PRO A 258 -7.46 9.76 23.05
CA PRO A 258 -8.27 10.58 22.15
C PRO A 258 -8.34 9.95 20.75
N HIS A 259 -9.55 9.85 20.20
CA HIS A 259 -9.85 9.15 18.95
C HIS A 259 -9.60 7.62 18.94
N GLY A 260 -9.23 7.01 20.06
CA GLY A 260 -8.97 5.57 20.19
C GLY A 260 -10.12 4.68 19.73
N ASN A 261 -11.36 5.17 19.88
CA ASN A 261 -12.58 4.44 19.53
C ASN A 261 -13.17 4.83 18.15
N GLU A 262 -12.45 5.63 17.36
CA GLU A 262 -12.88 5.95 15.99
C GLU A 262 -12.95 4.69 15.11
N THR A 263 -13.92 4.66 14.20
CA THR A 263 -14.05 3.57 13.22
C THR A 263 -12.97 3.66 12.14
N GLY A 264 -12.58 2.50 11.60
CA GLY A 264 -11.59 2.39 10.52
C GLY A 264 -10.38 1.53 10.90
N GLY A 265 -9.34 1.58 10.09
CA GLY A 265 -8.11 0.83 10.30
C GLY A 265 -7.09 1.59 11.17
N LEU A 266 -6.57 0.94 12.20
CA LEU A 266 -5.45 1.40 13.02
C LEU A 266 -4.12 1.09 12.32
N SER A 267 -3.19 2.06 12.34
CA SER A 267 -1.81 1.96 11.85
C SER A 267 -0.84 2.55 12.87
N GLY A 268 0.46 2.34 12.66
CA GLY A 268 1.52 2.88 13.51
C GLY A 268 2.08 1.83 14.48
N ALA A 269 2.75 2.28 15.54
CA ALA A 269 3.43 1.40 16.51
C ALA A 269 2.57 0.22 17.01
N PRO A 270 1.29 0.40 17.38
CA PRO A 270 0.47 -0.68 17.93
C PRO A 270 0.29 -1.88 16.98
N VAL A 271 0.45 -1.68 15.67
CA VAL A 271 0.26 -2.76 14.67
C VAL A 271 1.52 -3.63 14.52
N ARG A 272 2.66 -3.23 15.08
CA ARG A 272 3.94 -3.93 14.88
C ARG A 272 3.86 -5.40 15.29
N GLU A 273 3.30 -5.70 16.45
CA GLU A 273 3.27 -7.06 16.99
C GLU A 273 2.40 -8.00 16.15
N ILE A 274 1.15 -7.60 15.88
CA ILE A 274 0.23 -8.41 15.07
C ILE A 274 0.74 -8.60 13.63
N SER A 275 1.28 -7.54 13.01
CA SER A 275 1.88 -7.65 11.67
C SER A 275 3.08 -8.61 11.66
N THR A 276 3.98 -8.48 12.63
CA THR A 276 5.16 -9.37 12.74
C THR A 276 4.75 -10.83 12.99
N ALA A 277 3.70 -11.07 13.77
CA ALA A 277 3.16 -12.41 14.00
C ALA A 277 2.63 -13.03 12.70
N VAL A 278 1.85 -12.28 11.91
CA VAL A 278 1.34 -12.73 10.60
C VAL A 278 2.48 -13.00 9.63
N ILE A 279 3.49 -12.12 9.55
CA ILE A 279 4.68 -12.31 8.71
C ILE A 279 5.41 -13.61 9.09
N ARG A 280 5.60 -13.87 10.39
CA ARG A 280 6.28 -15.09 10.86
C ARG A 280 5.51 -16.36 10.48
N GLN A 281 4.19 -16.36 10.65
CA GLN A 281 3.35 -17.49 10.28
C GLN A 281 3.36 -17.71 8.76
N LEU A 282 3.17 -16.64 7.96
CA LEU A 282 3.30 -16.72 6.51
C LEU A 282 4.66 -17.26 6.09
N ALA A 283 5.76 -16.81 6.70
CA ALA A 283 7.10 -17.31 6.36
C ALA A 283 7.22 -18.83 6.57
N ALA A 284 6.60 -19.36 7.62
CA ALA A 284 6.56 -20.80 7.91
C ALA A 284 5.70 -21.56 6.89
N GLU A 285 4.54 -21.03 6.50
CA GLU A 285 3.65 -21.64 5.52
C GLU A 285 4.21 -21.58 4.09
N LEU A 286 4.87 -20.47 3.74
CA LEU A 286 5.39 -20.23 2.40
C LEU A 286 6.72 -20.95 2.14
N GLN A 287 7.51 -21.26 3.19
CA GLN A 287 8.78 -21.99 3.08
C GLN A 287 9.73 -21.46 2.00
N GLY A 288 9.73 -20.15 1.77
CA GLY A 288 10.56 -19.49 0.75
C GLY A 288 10.04 -19.59 -0.70
N ALA A 289 8.84 -20.14 -0.93
CA ALA A 289 8.25 -20.26 -2.27
C ALA A 289 7.98 -18.90 -2.95
N LEU A 290 7.65 -17.87 -2.15
CA LEU A 290 7.55 -16.48 -2.60
C LEU A 290 7.96 -15.51 -1.46
N PRO A 291 8.48 -14.32 -1.80
CA PRO A 291 8.90 -13.31 -0.83
C PRO A 291 7.73 -12.61 -0.12
N ILE A 292 8.02 -12.08 1.07
CA ILE A 292 7.13 -11.25 1.88
C ILE A 292 7.66 -9.82 1.94
N ILE A 293 6.83 -8.84 1.62
CA ILE A 293 7.08 -7.42 1.87
C ILE A 293 6.40 -7.05 3.20
N GLY A 294 7.22 -6.87 4.24
CA GLY A 294 6.76 -6.56 5.60
C GLY A 294 6.33 -5.10 5.77
N VAL A 295 5.12 -4.87 6.29
CA VAL A 295 4.52 -3.54 6.51
C VAL A 295 3.74 -3.51 7.83
N GLY A 296 3.91 -2.46 8.63
CA GLY A 296 3.13 -2.23 9.84
C GLY A 296 4.00 -1.94 11.07
N GLY A 297 3.85 -0.75 11.65
CA GLY A 297 4.53 -0.36 12.89
C GLY A 297 6.06 -0.31 12.84
N ILE A 298 6.64 -0.18 11.65
CA ILE A 298 8.10 -0.02 11.47
C ILE A 298 8.47 1.44 11.77
N LEU A 299 9.13 1.66 12.91
CA LEU A 299 9.55 3.00 13.37
C LEU A 299 11.08 3.17 13.41
N SER A 300 11.84 2.09 13.22
CA SER A 300 13.30 2.08 13.29
C SER A 300 13.86 0.86 12.55
N GLY A 301 15.17 0.84 12.28
CA GLY A 301 15.85 -0.29 11.63
C GLY A 301 16.12 -1.53 12.52
N LYS A 302 15.62 -1.56 13.76
CA LYS A 302 15.70 -2.72 14.68
C LYS A 302 14.52 -3.67 14.49
#